data_AF-A0A953EZ49-F1
#
_entry.id   AF-A0A953EZ49-F1
#
_cell.length_a   1.000
_cell.length_b   1.000
_cell.length_c   1.000
_cell.angle_alpha   90.00
_cell.angle_beta   90.00
_cell.angle_gamma   90.00
#
_symmetry.space_group_name_H-M   'P 1'
#
loop_
_entity.id
_entity.type
_entity.pdbx_description
1 polymer ?
#
loop_
_entity_poly.entity_id
_entity_poly.type
_entity_poly.pdbx_seq_one_letter_code
_entity_poly.pdbx_strand_id
1 'polypeptide(L)'
;MATKRCYYEVLGVVRTSSAKEISDSYRKLALKYHPDRNPGDEEAVARFKECAEAFEILNDREKRARYDRYGHAGVDAQHGAGHFGDINDIFEAFGDIFGDSAFGDVFGRSGRRGRARRGADVHCRVTLDLLEAARGVTKIIEFDRHEACEECSGSGCQRGSKPEPCAYCGGRGQVLQSSGVFRIQTTCPSCQGAGVMIKNPCRECRGAGFRAGRVKREVRIPAGVDSDTRLRLEGEGEPSPQGGPRGDCYCVIQVREHSLFQREGQHLILRVPITYAQAALGAEIEVPTLDGREELTIPPGTQPAEVFKLRGRGMPDPSRHRGVGDLLVQVHLEVPKKLTERQEELLRELADEEQTNVSAHRKTFMERLREYFVSDEADRQEN
;
A
#
# COMPACT_ATOMS: atom_id res chain seq x y z
N MET A 1 -22.42 -9.55 49.73
CA MET A 1 -21.44 -9.20 48.68
C MET A 1 -21.08 -10.49 47.98
N ALA A 2 -21.48 -10.65 46.71
CA ALA A 2 -21.23 -11.88 45.98
C ALA A 2 -19.71 -12.03 45.75
N THR A 3 -19.10 -13.02 46.37
CA THR A 3 -17.70 -13.39 46.15
C THR A 3 -17.54 -13.86 44.70
N LYS A 4 -16.78 -13.12 43.88
CA LYS A 4 -16.41 -13.53 42.51
C LYS A 4 -15.85 -14.96 42.54
N ARG A 5 -16.26 -15.81 41.57
CA ARG A 5 -15.80 -17.19 41.48
C ARG A 5 -14.31 -17.24 41.15
N CYS A 6 -13.62 -18.23 41.71
CA CYS A 6 -12.21 -18.46 41.42
C CYS A 6 -12.01 -18.75 39.92
N TYR A 7 -11.07 -18.07 39.24
CA TYR A 7 -10.87 -18.24 37.80
C TYR A 7 -10.49 -19.67 37.39
N TYR A 8 -9.83 -20.41 38.28
CA TYR A 8 -9.55 -21.83 38.11
C TYR A 8 -10.83 -22.68 38.11
N GLU A 9 -11.82 -22.32 38.95
CA GLU A 9 -13.12 -22.99 38.98
C GLU A 9 -14.00 -22.61 37.80
N VAL A 10 -13.90 -21.35 37.33
CA VAL A 10 -14.60 -20.87 36.13
C VAL A 10 -14.14 -21.67 34.91
N LEU A 11 -12.83 -21.86 34.73
CA LEU A 11 -12.27 -22.67 33.65
C LEU A 11 -12.27 -24.18 33.93
N GLY A 12 -12.63 -24.63 35.13
CA GLY A 12 -12.64 -26.04 35.49
C GLY A 12 -11.25 -26.70 35.47
N VAL A 13 -10.20 -25.94 35.79
CA VAL A 13 -8.79 -26.38 35.78
C VAL A 13 -8.17 -26.25 37.17
N VAL A 14 -7.08 -26.98 37.43
CA VAL A 14 -6.37 -26.91 38.71
C VAL A 14 -5.28 -25.85 38.68
N ARG A 15 -4.84 -25.38 39.87
CA ARG A 15 -3.80 -24.34 39.97
C ARG A 15 -2.46 -24.73 39.36
N THR A 16 -2.19 -26.03 39.23
CA THR A 16 -0.98 -26.58 38.60
C THR A 16 -1.12 -26.79 37.09
N SER A 17 -2.26 -26.46 36.48
CA SER A 17 -2.51 -26.71 35.06
C SER A 17 -1.57 -25.90 34.16
N SER A 18 -1.12 -26.55 33.09
CA SER A 18 -0.27 -25.94 32.08
C SER A 18 -1.03 -24.90 31.26
N ALA A 19 -0.33 -23.96 30.61
CA ALA A 19 -0.96 -22.97 29.73
C ALA A 19 -1.79 -23.64 28.60
N LYS A 20 -1.33 -24.81 28.13
CA LYS A 20 -2.03 -25.61 27.13
C LYS A 20 -3.37 -26.15 27.66
N GLU A 21 -3.39 -26.69 28.87
CA GLU A 21 -4.63 -27.18 29.51
C GLU A 21 -5.64 -26.05 29.77
N ILE A 22 -5.16 -24.88 30.16
CA ILE A 22 -5.98 -23.68 30.37
C ILE A 22 -6.60 -23.23 29.04
N SER A 23 -5.81 -23.18 27.97
CA SER A 23 -6.29 -22.88 26.61
C SER A 23 -7.30 -23.92 26.08
N ASP A 24 -7.03 -25.21 26.30
CA ASP A 24 -7.92 -26.29 25.89
C ASP A 24 -9.26 -26.23 26.64
N SER A 25 -9.24 -25.89 27.93
CA SER A 25 -10.47 -25.75 28.73
C SER A 25 -11.29 -24.52 28.34
N TYR A 26 -10.62 -23.37 28.16
CA TYR A 26 -11.27 -22.16 27.66
C TYR A 26 -11.94 -22.40 26.31
N ARG A 27 -11.26 -23.05 25.35
CA ARG A 27 -11.85 -23.37 24.04
C ARG A 27 -13.13 -24.21 24.16
N LYS A 28 -13.16 -25.19 25.07
CA LYS A 28 -14.36 -26.02 25.31
C LYS A 28 -15.52 -25.21 25.88
N LEU A 29 -15.25 -24.34 26.85
CA LEU A 29 -16.28 -23.51 27.49
C LEU A 29 -16.76 -22.38 26.57
N ALA A 30 -15.86 -21.75 25.83
CA ALA A 30 -16.19 -20.72 24.84
C ALA A 30 -17.08 -21.26 23.73
N LEU A 31 -16.82 -22.49 23.24
CA LEU A 31 -17.71 -23.16 22.28
C LEU A 31 -19.04 -23.60 22.89
N LYS A 32 -19.09 -23.88 24.20
CA LYS A 32 -20.31 -24.26 24.90
C LYS A 32 -21.23 -23.06 25.13
N TYR A 33 -20.65 -21.91 25.47
CA TYR A 33 -21.36 -20.68 25.80
C TYR A 33 -21.36 -19.65 24.66
N HIS A 34 -20.99 -20.06 23.45
CA HIS A 34 -20.94 -19.15 22.29
C HIS A 34 -22.33 -18.57 21.98
N PRO A 35 -22.45 -17.25 21.72
CA PRO A 35 -23.72 -16.60 21.37
C PRO A 35 -24.44 -17.25 20.20
N ASP A 36 -23.73 -17.61 19.13
CA ASP A 36 -24.34 -18.29 17.96
C ASP A 36 -24.96 -19.66 18.28
N ARG A 37 -24.46 -20.37 19.32
CA ARG A 37 -25.01 -21.66 19.74
C ARG A 37 -26.09 -21.52 20.81
N ASN A 38 -26.16 -20.37 21.48
CA ASN A 38 -27.12 -20.07 22.53
C ASN A 38 -27.75 -18.68 22.28
N PRO A 39 -28.48 -18.50 21.16
CA PRO A 39 -29.05 -17.21 20.81
C PRO A 39 -30.12 -16.79 21.82
N GLY A 40 -29.97 -15.59 22.39
CA GLY A 40 -30.93 -15.02 23.35
C GLY A 40 -30.81 -15.53 24.79
N ASP A 41 -29.79 -16.33 25.12
CA ASP A 41 -29.52 -16.79 26.48
C ASP A 41 -28.55 -15.84 27.20
N GLU A 42 -29.09 -14.96 28.05
CA GLU A 42 -28.32 -13.99 28.82
C GLU A 42 -27.38 -14.67 29.84
N GLU A 43 -27.71 -15.86 30.33
CA GLU A 43 -26.87 -16.61 31.28
C GLU A 43 -25.66 -17.20 30.55
N ALA A 44 -25.84 -17.74 29.34
CA ALA A 44 -24.74 -18.20 28.50
C ALA A 44 -23.77 -17.06 28.15
N VAL A 45 -24.29 -15.87 27.85
CA VAL A 45 -23.47 -14.67 27.61
C VAL A 45 -22.68 -14.26 28.86
N ALA A 46 -23.31 -14.27 30.04
CA ALA A 46 -22.63 -13.97 31.30
C ALA A 46 -21.51 -14.98 31.59
N ARG A 47 -21.75 -16.28 31.35
CA ARG A 47 -20.75 -17.35 31.50
C ARG A 47 -19.61 -17.23 30.50
N PHE A 48 -19.90 -16.82 29.26
CA PHE A 48 -18.89 -16.59 28.24
C PHE A 48 -17.94 -15.45 28.63
N LYS A 49 -18.49 -14.32 29.11
CA LYS A 49 -17.71 -13.19 29.61
C LYS A 49 -16.83 -13.60 30.82
N GLU A 50 -17.40 -14.34 31.76
CA GLU A 50 -16.67 -14.87 32.93
C GLU A 50 -15.51 -15.79 32.53
N CYS A 51 -15.71 -16.66 31.53
CA CYS A 51 -14.67 -17.53 31.00
C CYS A 51 -13.56 -16.78 30.26
N ALA A 52 -13.91 -15.72 29.51
CA ALA A 52 -12.95 -14.88 28.80
C ALA A 52 -12.05 -14.12 29.78
N GLU A 53 -12.63 -13.51 30.81
CA GLU A 53 -11.90 -12.84 31.89
C GLU A 53 -10.94 -13.82 32.60
N ALA A 54 -11.44 -15.02 32.95
CA ALA A 54 -10.62 -16.05 33.58
C ALA A 54 -9.44 -16.48 32.69
N PHE A 55 -9.66 -16.60 31.38
CA PHE A 55 -8.63 -16.99 30.43
C PHE A 55 -7.57 -15.89 30.24
N GLU A 56 -7.98 -14.62 30.15
CA GLU A 56 -7.04 -13.50 30.04
C GLU A 56 -6.05 -13.46 31.22
N ILE A 57 -6.56 -13.67 32.44
CA ILE A 57 -5.74 -13.65 33.65
C ILE A 57 -4.86 -14.90 33.76
N LEU A 58 -5.39 -16.09 33.45
CA LEU A 58 -4.67 -17.35 33.66
C LEU A 58 -3.72 -17.74 32.51
N ASN A 59 -3.93 -17.19 31.31
CA ASN A 59 -3.07 -17.45 30.15
C ASN A 59 -1.78 -16.60 30.19
N ASP A 60 -1.85 -15.39 30.75
CA ASP A 60 -0.68 -14.53 30.96
C ASP A 60 0.06 -14.91 32.25
N ARG A 61 1.36 -15.19 32.13
CA ARG A 61 2.18 -15.68 33.23
C ARG A 61 2.32 -14.67 34.38
N GLU A 62 2.38 -13.38 34.07
CA GLU A 62 2.51 -12.31 35.07
C GLU A 62 1.17 -12.00 35.75
N LYS A 63 0.07 -11.98 34.98
CA LYS A 63 -1.29 -11.83 35.52
C LYS A 63 -1.67 -13.02 36.40
N ARG A 64 -1.38 -14.26 35.97
CA ARG A 64 -1.60 -15.48 36.76
C ARG A 64 -0.82 -15.45 38.07
N ALA A 65 0.47 -15.09 38.04
CA ALA A 65 1.30 -15.02 39.24
C ALA A 65 0.80 -13.95 40.23
N ARG A 66 0.22 -12.85 39.76
CA ARG A 66 -0.41 -11.83 40.62
C ARG A 66 -1.72 -12.32 41.20
N TYR A 67 -2.57 -12.95 40.40
CA TYR A 67 -3.81 -13.57 40.85
C TYR A 67 -3.55 -14.65 41.90
N ASP A 68 -2.54 -15.49 41.71
CA ASP A 68 -2.17 -16.54 42.67
C ASP A 68 -1.68 -15.98 44.02
N ARG A 69 -1.05 -14.80 44.03
CA ARG A 69 -0.54 -14.14 45.24
C ARG A 69 -1.58 -13.32 45.99
N TYR A 70 -2.47 -12.65 45.27
CA TYR A 70 -3.33 -11.59 45.83
C TYR A 70 -4.82 -11.78 45.52
N GLY A 71 -5.21 -12.87 44.87
CA GLY A 71 -6.58 -13.13 44.43
C GLY A 71 -7.08 -12.08 43.43
N HIS A 72 -8.41 -11.91 43.34
CA HIS A 72 -9.04 -10.94 42.44
C HIS A 72 -8.56 -9.50 42.68
N ALA A 73 -8.24 -9.13 43.93
CA ALA A 73 -7.74 -7.80 44.28
C ALA A 73 -6.39 -7.45 43.61
N GLY A 74 -5.56 -8.46 43.31
CA GLY A 74 -4.25 -8.27 42.65
C GLY A 74 -4.30 -8.03 41.15
N VAL A 75 -5.47 -8.28 40.54
CA VAL A 75 -5.69 -8.10 39.10
C VAL A 75 -6.75 -7.03 38.83
N ASP A 76 -7.65 -6.72 39.78
CA ASP A 76 -8.62 -5.63 39.69
C ASP A 76 -7.95 -4.24 39.53
N ALA A 77 -6.78 -3.98 40.11
CA ALA A 77 -6.14 -2.66 40.12
C ALA A 77 -5.46 -2.22 38.80
N GLN A 78 -5.37 -3.10 37.79
CA GLN A 78 -4.84 -2.76 36.46
C GLN A 78 -5.94 -2.46 35.43
N HIS A 79 -7.21 -2.38 35.85
CA HIS A 79 -8.40 -2.16 35.01
C HIS A 79 -8.63 -0.69 34.62
N GLY A 80 -7.56 0.05 34.31
CA GLY A 80 -7.66 1.32 33.60
C GLY A 80 -7.56 1.07 32.09
N ALA A 81 -8.69 1.17 31.38
CA ALA A 81 -8.80 1.16 29.92
C ALA A 81 -8.66 -0.19 29.17
N GLY A 82 -9.53 -1.15 29.47
CA GLY A 82 -9.65 -2.37 28.66
C GLY A 82 -10.68 -3.35 29.18
N HIS A 83 -11.87 -2.89 29.57
CA HIS A 83 -12.96 -3.83 29.82
C HIS A 83 -13.54 -4.23 28.47
N PHE A 84 -13.66 -5.53 28.20
CA PHE A 84 -14.49 -6.05 27.12
C PHE A 84 -15.94 -5.61 27.35
N GLY A 85 -16.28 -4.41 26.86
CA GLY A 85 -17.60 -3.80 27.02
C GLY A 85 -18.62 -4.53 26.18
N ASP A 86 -18.19 -4.96 24.99
CA ASP A 86 -19.01 -5.71 24.06
C ASP A 86 -18.42 -7.09 23.74
N ILE A 87 -19.29 -8.01 23.34
CA ILE A 87 -18.90 -9.38 22.96
C ILE A 87 -17.99 -9.36 21.72
N ASN A 88 -18.15 -8.37 20.85
CA ASN A 88 -17.32 -8.17 19.67
C ASN A 88 -15.85 -7.86 20.03
N ASP A 89 -15.61 -7.12 21.11
CA ASP A 89 -14.26 -6.81 21.59
C ASP A 89 -13.52 -8.09 22.04
N ILE A 90 -14.25 -9.04 22.63
CA ILE A 90 -13.73 -10.36 23.04
C ILE A 90 -13.35 -11.17 21.81
N PHE A 91 -14.18 -11.16 20.77
CA PHE A 91 -13.91 -11.89 19.54
C PHE A 91 -12.75 -11.28 18.75
N GLU A 92 -12.54 -9.98 18.81
CA GLU A 92 -11.40 -9.32 18.17
C GLU A 92 -10.09 -9.60 18.92
N ALA A 93 -10.09 -9.50 20.26
CA ALA A 93 -8.89 -9.73 21.06
C ALA A 93 -8.43 -11.20 21.11
N PHE A 94 -9.36 -12.15 20.94
CA PHE A 94 -9.06 -13.59 20.96
C PHE A 94 -9.30 -14.29 19.62
N GLY A 95 -9.57 -13.53 18.54
CA GLY A 95 -9.85 -14.04 17.20
C GLY A 95 -8.75 -14.94 16.63
N ASP A 96 -7.49 -14.67 16.97
CA ASP A 96 -6.33 -15.50 16.57
C ASP A 96 -6.27 -16.86 17.28
N ILE A 97 -6.83 -16.98 18.49
CA ILE A 97 -6.89 -18.26 19.22
C ILE A 97 -7.98 -19.18 18.64
N PHE A 98 -9.03 -18.59 18.06
CA PHE A 98 -10.06 -19.31 17.31
C PHE A 98 -9.72 -19.44 15.82
N GLY A 99 -8.77 -18.65 15.33
CA GLY A 99 -8.47 -18.46 13.91
C GLY A 99 -7.40 -19.39 13.32
N ASP A 100 -6.47 -19.92 14.11
CA ASP A 100 -5.26 -20.54 13.49
C ASP A 100 -4.84 -21.95 13.94
N SER A 101 -5.53 -22.66 14.84
CA SER A 101 -5.14 -24.06 15.11
C SER A 101 -6.21 -24.87 15.82
N ALA A 102 -6.58 -26.01 15.23
CA ALA A 102 -7.31 -27.13 15.86
C ALA A 102 -8.85 -27.20 15.77
N PHE A 103 -9.52 -26.47 14.85
CA PHE A 103 -10.91 -26.78 14.46
C PHE A 103 -11.09 -27.24 13.00
N GLY A 104 -9.98 -27.52 12.30
CA GLY A 104 -9.99 -27.99 10.91
C GLY A 104 -10.05 -29.52 10.71
N ASP A 105 -9.76 -30.32 11.75
CA ASP A 105 -9.39 -31.74 11.55
C ASP A 105 -10.29 -32.80 12.21
N VAL A 106 -11.33 -32.44 12.96
CA VAL A 106 -12.14 -33.45 13.71
C VAL A 106 -13.62 -33.54 13.28
N PHE A 107 -14.23 -32.53 12.66
CA PHE A 107 -15.66 -32.54 12.30
C PHE A 107 -15.95 -32.27 10.81
N GLY A 108 -15.12 -32.81 9.91
CA GLY A 108 -15.30 -32.63 8.47
C GLY A 108 -14.84 -33.82 7.63
N ARG A 109 -15.55 -34.95 7.69
CA ARG A 109 -15.60 -35.90 6.55
C ARG A 109 -16.41 -35.27 5.42
N SER A 110 -15.85 -34.22 4.83
CA SER A 110 -16.23 -33.64 3.55
C SER A 110 -14.91 -33.18 2.95
N GLY A 111 -14.50 -33.84 1.87
CA GLY A 111 -13.16 -33.71 1.32
C GLY A 111 -12.75 -32.25 1.19
N ARG A 112 -11.69 -31.88 1.92
CA ARG A 112 -10.89 -30.68 1.64
C ARG A 112 -10.21 -30.91 0.29
N ARG A 113 -10.99 -30.83 -0.80
CA ARG A 113 -10.49 -30.49 -2.13
C ARG A 113 -9.61 -29.28 -1.87
N GLY A 114 -8.32 -29.37 -2.17
CA GLY A 114 -7.41 -28.24 -2.00
C GLY A 114 -8.11 -27.01 -2.58
N ARG A 115 -8.34 -25.98 -1.75
CA ARG A 115 -8.95 -24.74 -2.23
C ARG A 115 -8.13 -24.34 -3.45
N ALA A 116 -8.78 -24.28 -4.60
CA ALA A 116 -8.11 -24.03 -5.85
C ALA A 116 -7.40 -22.70 -5.71
N ARG A 117 -6.06 -22.75 -5.74
CA ARG A 117 -5.23 -21.57 -5.46
C ARG A 117 -5.53 -20.51 -6.50
N ARG A 118 -5.57 -19.24 -6.10
CA ARG A 118 -5.67 -18.15 -7.06
C ARG A 118 -4.46 -18.17 -8.00
N GLY A 119 -4.68 -17.80 -9.26
CA GLY A 119 -3.57 -17.57 -10.20
C GLY A 119 -2.67 -16.42 -9.77
N ALA A 120 -1.47 -16.35 -10.34
CA ALA A 120 -0.52 -15.29 -10.05
C ALA A 120 -0.98 -13.93 -10.63
N ASP A 121 -0.59 -12.85 -9.98
CA ASP A 121 -0.88 -11.51 -10.48
C ASP A 121 0.09 -11.14 -11.60
N VAL A 122 -0.39 -10.33 -12.55
CA VAL A 122 0.40 -9.81 -13.68
C VAL A 122 0.60 -8.31 -13.48
N HIS A 123 1.71 -7.78 -13.98
CA HIS A 123 1.99 -6.36 -13.97
C HIS A 123 2.13 -5.84 -15.40
N CYS A 124 1.49 -4.71 -15.68
CA CYS A 124 1.70 -3.97 -16.92
C CYS A 124 2.03 -2.51 -16.61
N ARG A 125 2.73 -1.86 -17.53
CA ARG A 125 3.10 -0.46 -17.39
C ARG A 125 2.37 0.37 -18.44
N VAL A 126 1.80 1.49 -18.02
CA VAL A 126 1.16 2.45 -18.93
C VAL A 126 1.81 3.80 -18.75
N THR A 127 2.27 4.36 -19.85
CA THR A 127 2.87 5.68 -19.87
C THR A 127 1.83 6.72 -20.28
N LEU A 128 1.73 7.79 -19.49
CA LEU A 128 0.82 8.91 -19.70
C LEU A 128 1.60 10.21 -19.87
N ASP A 129 1.08 11.12 -20.68
CA ASP A 129 1.52 12.50 -20.67
C ASP A 129 0.90 13.25 -19.47
N LEU A 130 1.54 14.33 -19.02
CA LEU A 130 1.07 15.10 -17.87
C LEU A 130 -0.38 15.60 -18.02
N LEU A 131 -0.76 16.02 -19.24
CA LEU A 131 -2.12 16.45 -19.57
C LEU A 131 -3.13 15.30 -19.47
N GLU A 132 -2.76 14.10 -19.91
CA GLU A 132 -3.61 12.91 -19.79
C GLU A 132 -3.79 12.52 -18.32
N ALA A 133 -2.71 12.59 -17.54
CA ALA A 133 -2.75 12.35 -16.10
C ALA A 133 -3.62 13.40 -15.37
N ALA A 134 -3.59 14.65 -15.80
CA ALA A 134 -4.39 15.72 -15.21
C ALA A 134 -5.89 15.57 -15.49
N ARG A 135 -6.28 15.24 -16.73
CA ARG A 135 -7.70 15.17 -17.15
C ARG A 135 -8.34 13.81 -16.90
N GLY A 136 -7.52 12.77 -16.74
CA GLY A 136 -7.98 11.39 -16.80
C GLY A 136 -8.21 10.97 -18.24
N VAL A 137 -8.00 9.68 -18.52
CA VAL A 137 -8.10 9.14 -19.88
C VAL A 137 -8.52 7.69 -19.83
N THR A 138 -9.27 7.26 -20.84
CA THR A 138 -9.53 5.86 -21.08
C THR A 138 -8.54 5.35 -22.14
N LYS A 139 -7.70 4.39 -21.78
CA LYS A 139 -6.72 3.80 -22.70
C LYS A 139 -6.96 2.31 -22.86
N ILE A 140 -6.69 1.80 -24.06
CA ILE A 140 -6.60 0.37 -24.32
C ILE A 140 -5.16 -0.04 -24.01
N ILE A 141 -5.00 -0.87 -22.99
CA ILE A 141 -3.72 -1.43 -22.60
C ILE A 141 -3.57 -2.82 -23.21
N GLU A 142 -2.34 -3.18 -23.56
CA GLU A 142 -2.00 -4.53 -24.02
C GLU A 142 -1.00 -5.13 -23.05
N PHE A 143 -1.28 -6.35 -22.59
CA PHE A 143 -0.36 -7.10 -21.74
C PHE A 143 -0.42 -8.58 -22.06
N ASP A 144 0.66 -9.28 -21.75
CA ASP A 144 0.80 -10.70 -22.01
C ASP A 144 0.38 -11.50 -20.77
N ARG A 145 -0.41 -12.54 -20.98
CA ARG A 145 -0.80 -13.49 -19.94
C ARG A 145 -1.08 -14.86 -20.55
N HIS A 146 -1.27 -15.86 -19.70
CA HIS A 146 -1.72 -17.16 -20.18
C HIS A 146 -3.26 -17.22 -20.35
N GLU A 147 -3.68 -17.70 -21.51
CA GLU A 147 -5.08 -18.01 -21.81
C GLU A 147 -5.27 -19.52 -21.92
N ALA A 148 -6.50 -19.97 -21.63
CA ALA A 148 -6.82 -21.38 -21.78
C ALA A 148 -6.62 -21.79 -23.23
N CYS A 149 -5.88 -22.86 -23.46
CA CYS A 149 -5.65 -23.35 -24.81
C CYS A 149 -6.99 -23.74 -25.42
N GLU A 150 -7.35 -23.10 -26.53
CA GLU A 150 -8.65 -23.29 -27.20
C GLU A 150 -8.88 -24.76 -27.57
N GLU A 151 -7.83 -25.44 -28.05
CA GLU A 151 -7.90 -26.83 -28.50
C GLU A 151 -8.28 -27.83 -27.40
N CYS A 152 -7.76 -27.63 -26.18
CA CYS A 152 -8.00 -28.53 -25.05
C CYS A 152 -8.89 -27.92 -23.96
N SER A 153 -9.33 -26.67 -24.14
CA SER A 153 -10.10 -25.87 -23.19
C SER A 153 -9.52 -25.89 -21.76
N GLY A 154 -8.18 -25.84 -21.63
CA GLY A 154 -7.51 -25.88 -20.33
C GLY A 154 -7.19 -27.29 -19.78
N SER A 155 -7.68 -28.37 -20.40
CA SER A 155 -7.47 -29.74 -19.88
C SER A 155 -6.04 -30.27 -20.05
N GLY A 156 -5.25 -29.67 -20.95
CA GLY A 156 -3.92 -30.15 -21.33
C GLY A 156 -3.92 -31.44 -22.15
N CYS A 157 -5.09 -32.06 -22.39
CA CYS A 157 -5.24 -33.28 -23.17
C CYS A 157 -5.61 -32.99 -24.63
N GLN A 158 -5.23 -33.88 -25.54
CA GLN A 158 -5.72 -33.84 -26.92
C GLN A 158 -7.25 -34.00 -26.96
N ARG A 159 -7.93 -33.38 -27.95
CA ARG A 159 -9.39 -33.52 -28.14
C ARG A 159 -9.83 -34.98 -28.11
N GLY A 160 -10.87 -35.27 -27.32
CA GLY A 160 -11.40 -36.62 -27.11
C GLY A 160 -10.71 -37.43 -26.01
N SER A 161 -9.55 -36.98 -25.50
CA SER A 161 -8.87 -37.56 -24.34
C SER A 161 -9.18 -36.76 -23.07
N LYS A 162 -9.24 -37.43 -21.92
CA LYS A 162 -9.44 -36.78 -20.61
C LYS A 162 -8.26 -37.03 -19.68
N PRO A 163 -7.97 -36.11 -18.74
CA PRO A 163 -7.00 -36.37 -17.68
C PRO A 163 -7.47 -37.55 -16.83
N GLU A 164 -6.58 -38.49 -16.55
CA GLU A 164 -6.88 -39.62 -15.68
C GLU A 164 -6.37 -39.34 -14.26
N PRO A 165 -7.06 -39.80 -13.19
CA PRO A 165 -6.54 -39.65 -11.84
C PRO A 165 -5.19 -40.36 -11.71
N CYS A 166 -4.22 -39.72 -11.04
CA CYS A 166 -2.91 -40.32 -10.83
C CYS A 166 -3.05 -41.58 -9.98
N ALA A 167 -2.63 -42.73 -10.52
CA ALA A 167 -2.72 -44.02 -9.84
C ALA A 167 -1.88 -44.08 -8.55
N TYR A 168 -0.75 -43.36 -8.50
CA TYR A 168 0.15 -43.37 -7.35
C TYR A 168 -0.43 -42.67 -6.11
N CYS A 169 -1.08 -41.51 -6.29
CA CYS A 169 -1.70 -40.76 -5.18
C CYS A 169 -3.22 -40.86 -5.13
N GLY A 170 -3.85 -41.64 -6.04
CA GLY A 170 -5.29 -41.79 -6.14
C GLY A 170 -6.02 -40.46 -6.41
N GLY A 171 -5.44 -39.57 -7.19
CA GLY A 171 -6.05 -38.25 -7.48
C GLY A 171 -5.71 -37.14 -6.47
N ARG A 172 -5.00 -37.44 -5.38
CA ARG A 172 -4.82 -36.48 -4.26
C ARG A 172 -3.70 -35.47 -4.47
N GLY A 173 -2.83 -35.67 -5.47
CA GLY A 173 -1.67 -34.81 -5.73
C GLY A 173 -0.54 -34.92 -4.69
N GLN A 174 -0.78 -35.55 -3.54
CA GLN A 174 0.16 -35.66 -2.44
C GLN A 174 0.16 -37.09 -1.89
N VAL A 175 1.29 -37.50 -1.33
CA VAL A 175 1.49 -38.81 -0.72
C VAL A 175 2.03 -38.67 0.68
N LEU A 176 1.60 -39.56 1.57
CA LEU A 176 2.11 -39.61 2.94
C LEU A 176 3.37 -40.49 2.95
N GLN A 177 4.51 -39.90 3.30
CA GLN A 177 5.73 -40.63 3.61
C GLN A 177 5.83 -40.76 5.13
N SER A 178 5.87 -42.00 5.61
CA SER A 178 6.12 -42.29 7.02
C SER A 178 7.59 -42.61 7.24
N SER A 179 8.26 -41.82 8.07
CA SER A 179 9.62 -42.09 8.56
C SER A 179 9.57 -42.22 10.07
N GLY A 180 9.56 -43.46 10.56
CA GLY A 180 9.40 -43.77 11.99
C GLY A 180 8.06 -43.27 12.54
N VAL A 181 8.11 -42.50 13.63
CA VAL A 181 6.91 -41.89 14.26
C VAL A 181 6.39 -40.66 13.54
N PHE A 182 7.12 -40.13 12.55
CA PHE A 182 6.73 -38.94 11.81
C PHE A 182 6.04 -39.30 10.49
N ARG A 183 4.88 -38.68 10.27
CA ARG A 183 4.14 -38.75 9.00
C ARG A 183 4.27 -37.40 8.31
N ILE A 184 5.01 -37.36 7.20
CA ILE A 184 5.23 -36.15 6.42
C ILE A 184 4.42 -36.26 5.13
N GLN A 185 3.66 -35.21 4.84
CA GLN A 185 2.91 -35.09 3.59
C GLN A 185 3.82 -34.45 2.56
N THR A 186 4.10 -35.17 1.47
CA THR A 186 4.99 -34.73 0.40
C THR A 186 4.22 -34.71 -0.92
N THR A 187 4.59 -33.81 -1.83
CA THR A 187 4.03 -33.75 -3.18
C THR A 187 4.24 -35.10 -3.89
N CYS A 188 3.21 -35.60 -4.56
CA CYS A 188 3.29 -36.86 -5.31
C CYS A 188 4.36 -36.73 -6.40
N PRO A 189 5.40 -37.60 -6.43
CA PRO A 189 6.46 -37.51 -7.43
C PRO A 189 5.96 -37.86 -8.84
N SER A 190 4.92 -38.70 -8.96
CA SER A 190 4.39 -39.13 -10.25
C SER A 190 3.60 -38.05 -10.98
N CYS A 191 2.79 -37.26 -10.27
CA CYS A 191 1.96 -36.20 -10.87
C CYS A 191 2.40 -34.79 -10.47
N GLN A 192 3.50 -34.65 -9.72
CA GLN A 192 4.06 -33.37 -9.24
C GLN A 192 3.03 -32.44 -8.57
N GLY A 193 2.04 -33.00 -7.87
CA GLY A 193 0.99 -32.20 -7.22
C GLY A 193 -0.30 -32.02 -8.03
N ALA A 194 -0.32 -32.31 -9.32
CA ALA A 194 -1.49 -32.08 -10.18
C ALA A 194 -2.69 -33.00 -9.86
N GLY A 195 -2.43 -34.19 -9.29
CA GLY A 195 -3.46 -35.19 -9.00
C GLY A 195 -3.97 -35.95 -10.23
N VAL A 196 -3.72 -35.45 -11.43
CA VAL A 196 -4.08 -36.09 -12.70
C VAL A 196 -2.83 -36.38 -13.55
N MET A 197 -2.95 -37.36 -14.43
CA MET A 197 -1.94 -37.75 -15.41
C MET A 197 -2.50 -37.51 -16.82
N ILE A 198 -1.72 -36.83 -17.64
CA ILE A 198 -2.05 -36.54 -19.04
C ILE A 198 -1.34 -37.59 -19.90
N LYS A 199 -2.08 -38.59 -20.39
CA LYS A 199 -1.52 -39.63 -21.28
C LYS A 199 -1.26 -39.10 -22.69
N ASN A 200 -2.22 -38.35 -23.23
CA ASN A 200 -2.17 -37.76 -24.57
C ASN A 200 -2.10 -36.23 -24.44
N PRO A 201 -0.89 -35.65 -24.35
CA PRO A 201 -0.76 -34.21 -24.22
C PRO A 201 -1.30 -33.51 -25.47
N CYS A 202 -1.99 -32.41 -25.25
CA CYS A 202 -2.45 -31.55 -26.33
C CYS A 202 -1.25 -31.07 -27.15
N ARG A 203 -1.28 -31.23 -28.47
CA ARG A 203 -0.18 -30.82 -29.37
C ARG A 203 0.04 -29.31 -29.32
N GLU A 204 -1.02 -28.58 -29.05
CA GLU A 204 -1.02 -27.13 -29.04
C GLU A 204 -0.29 -26.54 -27.83
N CYS A 205 -0.73 -26.87 -26.61
CA CYS A 205 -0.12 -26.38 -25.37
C CYS A 205 0.93 -27.34 -24.79
N ARG A 206 1.24 -28.44 -25.50
CA ARG A 206 2.18 -29.49 -25.08
C ARG A 206 1.90 -30.04 -23.67
N GLY A 207 0.64 -30.15 -23.31
CA GLY A 207 0.21 -30.64 -21.98
C GLY A 207 0.04 -29.56 -20.91
N ALA A 208 0.40 -28.30 -21.17
CA ALA A 208 0.32 -27.24 -20.17
C ALA A 208 -1.10 -26.75 -19.87
N GLY A 209 -2.06 -26.98 -20.77
CA GLY A 209 -3.44 -26.47 -20.66
C GLY A 209 -3.60 -24.99 -21.01
N PHE A 210 -2.55 -24.19 -20.90
CA PHE A 210 -2.56 -22.76 -21.19
C PHE A 210 -1.51 -22.36 -22.23
N ARG A 211 -1.69 -21.20 -22.86
CA ARG A 211 -0.76 -20.61 -23.83
C ARG A 211 -0.60 -19.12 -23.57
N ALA A 212 0.60 -18.60 -23.80
CA ALA A 212 0.82 -17.16 -23.76
C ALA A 212 0.01 -16.48 -24.87
N GLY A 213 -0.71 -15.42 -24.51
CA GLY A 213 -1.52 -14.61 -25.41
C GLY A 213 -1.43 -13.15 -25.01
N ARG A 214 -1.50 -12.26 -26.00
CA ARG A 214 -1.57 -10.82 -25.77
C ARG A 214 -3.03 -10.39 -25.71
N VAL A 215 -3.40 -9.75 -24.61
CA VAL A 215 -4.77 -9.36 -24.34
C VAL A 215 -4.88 -7.84 -24.33
N LYS A 216 -5.93 -7.32 -24.97
CA LYS A 216 -6.27 -5.90 -24.94
C LYS A 216 -7.38 -5.65 -23.93
N ARG A 217 -7.19 -4.69 -23.03
CA ARG A 217 -8.22 -4.26 -22.07
C ARG A 217 -8.35 -2.75 -22.04
N GLU A 218 -9.59 -2.30 -22.05
CA GLU A 218 -9.90 -0.89 -21.85
C GLU A 218 -9.85 -0.57 -20.36
N VAL A 219 -9.09 0.48 -20.03
CA VAL A 219 -8.80 0.86 -18.65
C VAL A 219 -9.10 2.35 -18.50
N ARG A 220 -9.96 2.67 -17.54
CA ARG A 220 -10.29 4.05 -17.17
C ARG A 220 -9.33 4.53 -16.09
N ILE A 221 -8.51 5.51 -16.44
CA ILE A 221 -7.53 6.09 -15.54
C ILE A 221 -8.12 7.39 -15.00
N PRO A 222 -8.28 7.53 -13.67
CA PRO A 222 -8.86 8.74 -13.09
C PRO A 222 -7.96 9.96 -13.30
N ALA A 223 -8.56 11.14 -13.24
CA ALA A 223 -7.83 12.41 -13.23
C ALA A 223 -6.97 12.50 -11.96
N GLY A 224 -5.78 13.08 -12.08
CA GLY A 224 -4.89 13.36 -10.95
C GLY A 224 -3.93 12.23 -10.59
N VAL A 225 -3.94 11.11 -11.32
CA VAL A 225 -3.05 9.96 -11.05
C VAL A 225 -1.60 10.36 -11.06
N ASP A 226 -0.84 9.86 -10.09
CA ASP A 226 0.60 10.09 -9.99
C ASP A 226 1.40 8.92 -10.58
N SER A 227 2.69 9.15 -10.82
CA SER A 227 3.62 8.07 -11.15
C SER A 227 3.62 7.01 -10.05
N ASP A 228 3.82 5.75 -10.45
CA ASP A 228 3.78 4.56 -9.60
C ASP A 228 2.41 4.21 -8.98
N THR A 229 1.36 4.97 -9.32
CA THR A 229 -0.03 4.60 -8.97
C THR A 229 -0.37 3.26 -9.60
N ARG A 230 -0.94 2.34 -8.81
CA ARG A 230 -1.33 1.00 -9.23
C ARG A 230 -2.84 0.89 -9.39
N LEU A 231 -3.29 0.64 -10.61
CA LEU A 231 -4.69 0.34 -10.88
C LEU A 231 -4.90 -1.17 -10.99
N ARG A 232 -5.87 -1.70 -10.24
CA ARG A 232 -6.18 -3.14 -10.21
C ARG A 232 -7.25 -3.49 -11.23
N LEU A 233 -6.94 -4.41 -12.12
CA LEU A 233 -7.86 -5.04 -13.07
C LEU A 233 -8.18 -6.44 -12.57
N GLU A 234 -9.38 -6.59 -12.00
CA GLU A 234 -9.77 -7.80 -11.31
C GLU A 234 -9.93 -8.99 -12.26
N GLY A 235 -9.32 -10.13 -11.91
CA GLY A 235 -9.42 -11.37 -12.69
C GLY A 235 -8.66 -11.36 -14.03
N GLU A 236 -7.90 -10.30 -14.30
CA GLU A 236 -7.16 -10.14 -15.55
C GLU A 236 -5.73 -10.73 -15.50
N GLY A 237 -5.31 -11.32 -14.38
CA GLY A 237 -4.00 -11.95 -14.21
C GLY A 237 -3.91 -13.38 -14.73
N GLU A 238 -2.95 -14.15 -14.20
CA GLU A 238 -2.68 -15.51 -14.66
C GLU A 238 -3.81 -16.48 -14.27
N PRO A 239 -4.06 -17.52 -15.07
CA PRO A 239 -4.99 -18.58 -14.71
C PRO A 239 -4.44 -19.39 -13.54
N SER A 240 -5.36 -19.89 -12.72
CA SER A 240 -5.00 -20.81 -11.64
C SER A 240 -4.55 -22.17 -12.22
N PRO A 241 -3.40 -22.71 -11.77
CA PRO A 241 -2.97 -24.05 -12.14
C PRO A 241 -3.95 -25.18 -11.73
N GLN A 242 -4.85 -24.91 -10.78
CA GLN A 242 -5.74 -25.90 -10.16
C GLN A 242 -7.22 -25.59 -10.43
N GLY A 243 -7.52 -24.75 -11.42
CA GLY A 243 -8.90 -24.37 -11.78
C GLY A 243 -9.58 -23.41 -10.79
N GLY A 244 -8.79 -22.67 -10.01
CA GLY A 244 -9.24 -21.58 -9.15
C GLY A 244 -9.42 -20.26 -9.90
N PRO A 245 -9.81 -19.18 -9.19
CA PRO A 245 -9.95 -17.87 -9.81
C PRO A 245 -8.60 -17.36 -10.34
N ARG A 246 -8.66 -16.50 -11.35
CA ARG A 246 -7.47 -15.84 -11.90
C ARG A 246 -6.84 -14.89 -10.89
N GLY A 247 -5.56 -14.58 -11.09
CA GLY A 247 -4.93 -13.43 -10.46
C GLY A 247 -5.50 -12.11 -10.99
N ASP A 248 -5.02 -10.99 -10.50
CA ASP A 248 -5.32 -9.65 -11.03
C ASP A 248 -4.20 -9.15 -11.94
N CYS A 249 -4.51 -8.16 -12.78
CA CYS A 249 -3.49 -7.38 -13.46
C CYS A 249 -3.35 -6.02 -12.77
N TYR A 250 -2.15 -5.68 -12.31
CA TYR A 250 -1.84 -4.38 -11.74
C TYR A 250 -1.17 -3.51 -12.80
N CYS A 251 -1.91 -2.50 -13.25
CA CYS A 251 -1.43 -1.48 -14.16
C CYS A 251 -0.70 -0.38 -13.38
N VAL A 252 0.62 -0.33 -13.54
CA VAL A 252 1.47 0.72 -12.96
C VAL A 252 1.54 1.89 -13.92
N ILE A 253 1.10 3.05 -13.45
CA ILE A 253 1.09 4.29 -14.23
C ILE A 253 2.47 4.95 -14.13
N GLN A 254 2.98 5.43 -15.26
CA GLN A 254 4.19 6.25 -15.30
C GLN A 254 3.86 7.54 -16.06
N VAL A 255 3.96 8.69 -15.40
CA VAL A 255 3.76 9.98 -16.04
C VAL A 255 5.09 10.44 -16.64
N ARG A 256 5.10 10.82 -17.92
CA ARG A 256 6.29 11.39 -18.57
C ARG A 256 6.60 12.75 -17.98
N GLU A 257 7.89 13.03 -17.87
CA GLU A 257 8.37 14.38 -17.56
C GLU A 257 7.93 15.36 -18.65
N HIS A 258 7.41 16.50 -18.25
CA HIS A 258 6.98 17.56 -19.16
C HIS A 258 8.09 18.62 -19.27
N SER A 259 8.26 19.20 -20.46
CA SER A 259 9.33 20.18 -20.72
C SER A 259 9.16 21.49 -19.93
N LEU A 260 7.92 21.90 -19.69
CA LEU A 260 7.59 23.16 -19.00
C LEU A 260 7.19 22.98 -17.53
N PHE A 261 6.58 21.84 -17.20
CA PHE A 261 5.92 21.65 -15.92
C PHE A 261 6.62 20.55 -15.13
N GLN A 262 6.98 20.85 -13.90
CA GLN A 262 7.46 19.87 -12.94
C GLN A 262 6.36 19.62 -11.92
N ARG A 263 5.94 18.37 -11.76
CA ARG A 263 4.92 18.01 -10.78
C ARG A 263 5.57 17.76 -9.41
N GLU A 264 5.00 18.37 -8.37
CA GLU A 264 5.33 18.11 -6.98
C GLU A 264 4.04 17.84 -6.18
N GLY A 265 3.72 16.56 -6.03
CA GLY A 265 2.44 16.12 -5.44
C GLY A 265 1.24 16.61 -6.25
N GLN A 266 0.44 17.52 -5.68
CA GLN A 266 -0.70 18.15 -6.35
C GLN A 266 -0.33 19.47 -7.03
N HIS A 267 0.85 20.03 -6.72
CA HIS A 267 1.30 21.29 -7.28
C HIS A 267 2.05 21.08 -8.58
N LEU A 268 1.98 22.07 -9.45
CA LEU A 268 2.83 22.16 -10.64
C LEU A 268 3.78 23.33 -10.46
N ILE A 269 5.02 23.15 -10.88
CA ILE A 269 6.03 24.19 -10.91
C ILE A 269 6.30 24.52 -12.37
N LEU A 270 6.18 25.80 -12.69
CA LEU A 270 6.53 26.37 -14.00
C LEU A 270 7.63 27.39 -13.78
N ARG A 271 8.73 27.27 -14.52
CA ARG A 271 9.81 28.26 -14.51
C ARG A 271 9.64 29.21 -15.67
N VAL A 272 9.45 30.49 -15.38
CA VAL A 272 9.25 31.52 -16.40
C VAL A 272 10.45 32.47 -16.43
N PRO A 273 11.10 32.64 -17.60
CA PRO A 273 12.14 33.65 -17.76
C PRO A 273 11.51 35.04 -17.83
N ILE A 274 12.05 35.98 -17.07
CA ILE A 274 11.67 37.40 -17.12
C ILE A 274 12.92 38.26 -17.28
N THR A 275 12.78 39.40 -17.96
CA THR A 275 13.88 40.35 -18.10
C THR A 275 14.05 41.19 -16.84
N TYR A 276 15.24 41.76 -16.64
CA TYR A 276 15.50 42.69 -15.53
C TYR A 276 14.52 43.86 -15.50
N ALA A 277 14.21 44.44 -16.67
CA ALA A 277 13.26 45.54 -16.78
C ALA A 277 11.84 45.13 -16.32
N GLN A 278 11.37 43.94 -16.69
CA GLN A 278 10.07 43.41 -16.24
C GLN A 278 10.05 43.17 -14.72
N ALA A 279 11.13 42.66 -14.14
CA ALA A 279 11.22 42.45 -12.70
C ALA A 279 11.25 43.78 -11.92
N ALA A 280 11.98 44.78 -12.43
CA ALA A 280 12.14 46.09 -11.78
C ALA A 280 10.88 46.97 -11.90
N LEU A 281 10.30 47.05 -13.09
CA LEU A 281 9.17 47.94 -13.40
C LEU A 281 7.80 47.30 -13.19
N GLY A 282 7.75 45.97 -13.05
CA GLY A 282 6.53 45.19 -13.12
C GLY A 282 6.14 44.91 -14.57
N ALA A 283 5.37 43.84 -14.77
CA ALA A 283 4.93 43.42 -16.09
C ALA A 283 3.68 42.53 -15.99
N GLU A 284 2.93 42.45 -17.08
CA GLU A 284 1.92 41.42 -17.27
C GLU A 284 2.46 40.39 -18.26
N ILE A 285 2.45 39.11 -17.88
CA ILE A 285 2.95 38.01 -18.71
C ILE A 285 1.88 36.93 -18.85
N GLU A 286 1.80 36.30 -20.03
CA GLU A 286 0.97 35.11 -20.21
C GLU A 286 1.73 33.86 -19.78
N VAL A 287 1.14 33.06 -18.89
CA VAL A 287 1.71 31.78 -18.45
C VAL A 287 0.86 30.60 -18.95
N PRO A 288 1.48 29.53 -19.46
CA PRO A 288 0.76 28.31 -19.81
C PRO A 288 0.25 27.60 -18.55
N THR A 289 -0.97 27.10 -18.62
CA THR A 289 -1.59 26.21 -17.62
C THR A 289 -2.00 24.89 -18.29
N LEU A 290 -2.54 23.94 -17.53
CA LEU A 290 -3.06 22.68 -18.09
C LEU A 290 -4.32 22.86 -18.95
N ASP A 291 -5.06 23.95 -18.75
CA ASP A 291 -6.34 24.24 -19.40
C ASP A 291 -6.26 25.35 -20.46
N GLY A 292 -5.12 26.04 -20.57
CA GLY A 292 -4.92 27.11 -21.55
C GLY A 292 -3.81 28.07 -21.16
N ARG A 293 -4.07 29.36 -21.30
CA ARG A 293 -3.17 30.45 -20.88
C ARG A 293 -3.88 31.30 -19.84
N GLU A 294 -3.12 31.86 -18.92
CA GLU A 294 -3.62 32.78 -17.90
C GLU A 294 -2.65 33.95 -17.75
N GLU A 295 -3.17 35.15 -17.54
CA GLU A 295 -2.34 36.33 -17.29
C GLU A 295 -1.84 36.34 -15.85
N LEU A 296 -0.56 36.61 -15.67
CA LEU A 296 0.09 36.78 -14.38
C LEU A 296 0.70 38.18 -14.30
N THR A 297 0.23 38.97 -13.33
CA THR A 297 0.79 40.28 -13.01
C THR A 297 2.00 40.13 -12.09
N ILE A 298 3.15 40.60 -12.56
CA ILE A 298 4.41 40.68 -11.82
C ILE A 298 4.52 42.09 -11.21
N PRO A 299 4.61 42.21 -9.87
CA PRO A 299 4.79 43.50 -9.23
C PRO A 299 6.20 44.06 -9.46
N PRO A 300 6.37 45.40 -9.41
CA PRO A 300 7.69 46.02 -9.47
C PRO A 300 8.56 45.60 -8.27
N GLY A 301 9.85 45.42 -8.50
CA GLY A 301 10.81 44.98 -7.48
C GLY A 301 10.81 43.47 -7.19
N THR A 302 10.23 42.67 -8.10
CA THR A 302 10.21 41.20 -7.99
C THR A 302 11.63 40.64 -7.93
N GLN A 303 11.89 39.75 -6.98
CA GLN A 303 13.20 39.15 -6.79
C GLN A 303 13.38 37.89 -7.66
N PRO A 304 14.60 37.58 -8.10
CA PRO A 304 14.86 36.30 -8.76
C PRO A 304 14.49 35.11 -7.87
N ALA A 305 13.93 34.06 -8.48
CA ALA A 305 13.40 32.86 -7.83
C ALA A 305 12.16 33.07 -6.95
N GLU A 306 11.57 34.27 -6.94
CA GLU A 306 10.27 34.52 -6.32
C GLU A 306 9.17 33.66 -6.97
N VAL A 307 8.23 33.19 -6.15
CA VAL A 307 7.19 32.23 -6.57
C VAL A 307 5.83 32.88 -6.48
N PHE A 308 5.18 33.01 -7.63
CA PHE A 308 3.78 33.44 -7.73
C PHE A 308 2.86 32.22 -7.76
N LYS A 309 1.72 32.32 -7.10
CA LYS A 309 0.80 31.20 -6.94
C LYS A 309 -0.52 31.44 -7.65
N LEU A 310 -0.80 30.63 -8.68
CA LEU A 310 -2.09 30.57 -9.34
C LEU A 310 -2.93 29.46 -8.72
N ARG A 311 -4.00 29.86 -8.02
CA ARG A 311 -4.82 28.94 -7.22
C ARG A 311 -5.67 28.02 -8.09
N GLY A 312 -5.68 26.73 -7.78
CA GLY A 312 -6.53 25.75 -8.47
C GLY A 312 -6.12 25.43 -9.91
N ARG A 313 -4.87 25.72 -10.28
CA ARG A 313 -4.28 25.45 -11.61
C ARG A 313 -3.26 24.30 -11.62
N GLY A 314 -3.20 23.52 -10.54
CA GLY A 314 -2.35 22.34 -10.40
C GLY A 314 -3.07 21.04 -10.78
N MET A 315 -2.64 19.93 -10.19
CA MET A 315 -3.20 18.60 -10.43
C MET A 315 -4.42 18.35 -9.53
N PRO A 316 -5.47 17.68 -10.03
CA PRO A 316 -6.58 17.22 -9.18
C PRO A 316 -6.16 16.06 -8.28
N ASP A 317 -6.87 15.86 -7.18
CA ASP A 317 -6.67 14.71 -6.28
C ASP A 317 -7.41 13.46 -6.84
N PRO A 318 -6.72 12.32 -7.05
CA PRO A 318 -7.35 11.10 -7.58
C PRO A 318 -8.20 10.35 -6.54
N SER A 319 -7.98 10.55 -5.24
CA SER A 319 -8.63 9.81 -4.15
C SER A 319 -9.80 10.56 -3.52
N ARG A 320 -9.67 11.88 -3.38
CA ARG A 320 -10.74 12.74 -2.84
C ARG A 320 -11.19 13.68 -3.94
N HIS A 321 -12.46 13.63 -4.32
CA HIS A 321 -13.07 14.50 -5.33
C HIS A 321 -13.15 15.98 -4.90
N ARG A 322 -12.27 16.45 -4.00
CA ARG A 322 -12.24 17.79 -3.44
C ARG A 322 -10.79 18.21 -3.20
N GLY A 323 -10.23 18.92 -4.18
CA GLY A 323 -8.92 19.54 -4.11
C GLY A 323 -8.26 19.54 -5.48
N VAL A 324 -8.01 20.72 -6.03
CA VAL A 324 -7.09 20.92 -7.14
C VAL A 324 -5.91 21.67 -6.55
N GLY A 325 -4.69 21.22 -6.84
CA GLY A 325 -3.49 21.90 -6.41
C GLY A 325 -3.32 23.26 -7.09
N ASP A 326 -2.23 23.92 -6.75
CA ASP A 326 -1.87 25.24 -7.29
C ASP A 326 -0.75 25.12 -8.32
N LEU A 327 -0.70 26.07 -9.26
CA LEU A 327 0.46 26.28 -10.14
C LEU A 327 1.39 27.32 -9.50
N LEU A 328 2.61 26.90 -9.23
CA LEU A 328 3.71 27.69 -8.68
C LEU A 328 4.58 28.18 -9.83
N VAL A 329 4.47 29.46 -10.13
CA VAL A 329 5.25 30.13 -11.17
C VAL A 329 6.49 30.70 -10.53
N GLN A 330 7.63 30.04 -10.73
CA GLN A 330 8.93 30.52 -10.28
C GLN A 330 9.55 31.39 -11.37
N VAL A 331 9.77 32.67 -11.06
CA VAL A 331 10.46 33.58 -11.98
C VAL A 331 11.96 33.40 -11.91
N HIS A 332 12.64 33.52 -13.05
CA HIS A 332 14.09 33.64 -13.09
C HIS A 332 14.50 34.73 -14.06
N LEU A 333 15.56 35.46 -13.70
CA LEU A 333 16.07 36.53 -14.52
C LEU A 333 16.84 35.97 -15.71
N GLU A 334 16.41 36.31 -16.92
CA GLU A 334 17.15 36.04 -18.14
C GLU A 334 18.01 37.26 -18.52
N VAL A 335 19.32 37.05 -18.58
CA VAL A 335 20.28 38.07 -19.01
C VAL A 335 20.62 37.82 -20.49
N PRO A 336 20.34 38.77 -21.39
CA PRO A 336 20.60 38.58 -22.82
C PRO A 336 22.10 38.46 -23.09
N LYS A 337 22.47 37.49 -23.93
CA LYS A 337 23.88 37.26 -24.32
C LYS A 337 24.42 38.28 -25.32
N LYS A 338 23.54 38.97 -26.03
CA LYS A 338 23.88 39.97 -27.05
C LYS A 338 23.01 41.20 -26.80
N LEU A 339 23.65 42.37 -26.88
CA LEU A 339 23.01 43.66 -26.68
C LEU A 339 23.16 44.48 -27.96
N THR A 340 22.19 45.32 -28.25
CA THR A 340 22.35 46.39 -29.25
C THR A 340 23.15 47.55 -28.64
N GLU A 341 23.78 48.39 -29.48
CA GLU A 341 24.54 49.56 -29.01
C GLU A 341 23.72 50.44 -28.05
N ARG A 342 22.44 50.66 -28.38
CA ARG A 342 21.52 51.44 -27.55
C ARG A 342 21.21 50.77 -26.21
N GLN A 343 21.04 49.44 -26.18
CA GLN A 343 20.82 48.72 -24.92
C GLN A 343 22.05 48.78 -24.02
N GLU A 344 23.24 48.67 -24.61
CA GLU A 344 24.51 48.75 -23.88
C GLU A 344 24.74 50.14 -23.29
N GLU A 345 24.42 51.21 -24.04
CA GLU A 345 24.45 52.59 -23.54
C GLU A 345 23.52 52.78 -22.32
N LEU A 346 22.26 52.36 -22.43
CA LEU A 346 21.29 52.47 -21.33
C LEU A 346 21.70 51.66 -20.08
N LEU A 347 22.29 50.48 -20.27
CA LEU A 347 22.78 49.68 -19.15
C LEU A 347 24.00 50.29 -18.47
N ARG A 348 24.86 51.02 -19.20
CA ARG A 348 25.96 51.79 -18.61
C ARG A 348 25.43 52.96 -17.77
N GLU A 349 24.49 53.74 -18.30
CA GLU A 349 23.86 54.84 -17.56
C GLU A 349 23.21 54.31 -16.26
N LEU A 350 22.49 53.20 -16.34
CA LEU A 350 21.91 52.55 -15.17
C LEU A 350 22.98 52.09 -14.17
N ALA A 351 24.09 51.51 -14.65
CA ALA A 351 25.17 51.05 -13.78
C ALA A 351 25.84 52.19 -13.02
N ASP A 352 25.99 53.37 -13.64
CA ASP A 352 26.56 54.57 -12.99
C ASP A 352 25.62 55.10 -11.89
N GLU A 353 24.32 55.11 -12.13
CA GLU A 353 23.29 55.46 -11.14
C GLU A 353 23.24 54.45 -9.97
N GLU A 354 23.36 53.15 -10.25
CA GLU A 354 23.39 52.08 -9.22
C GLU A 354 24.69 52.11 -8.38
N GLN A 355 25.83 52.50 -8.97
CA GLN A 355 27.07 52.69 -8.21
C GLN A 355 27.00 53.88 -7.26
N THR A 356 26.30 54.94 -7.67
CA THR A 356 26.02 56.09 -6.81
C THR A 356 25.09 55.70 -5.67
N ASN A 357 24.12 54.82 -5.95
CA ASN A 357 23.16 54.28 -5.00
C ASN A 357 23.54 52.87 -4.49
N VAL A 358 24.65 52.75 -3.75
CA VAL A 358 25.09 51.46 -3.18
C VAL A 358 23.95 50.81 -2.37
N SER A 359 23.42 49.69 -2.86
CA SER A 359 22.28 48.99 -2.26
C SER A 359 22.57 48.59 -0.80
N ALA A 360 21.57 48.73 0.08
CA ALA A 360 21.71 48.44 1.51
C ALA A 360 22.14 47.00 1.79
N HIS A 361 21.70 46.03 0.97
CA HIS A 361 22.11 44.64 1.08
C HIS A 361 23.58 44.41 0.74
N ARG A 362 24.13 45.14 -0.25
CA ARG A 362 25.56 45.07 -0.59
C ARG A 362 26.43 45.63 0.52
N LYS A 363 26.03 46.74 1.15
CA LYS A 363 26.72 47.29 2.33
C LYS A 363 26.73 46.31 3.50
N THR A 364 25.55 45.80 3.86
CA THR A 364 25.38 44.81 4.95
C THR A 364 26.20 43.53 4.69
N PHE A 365 26.22 43.05 3.44
CA PHE A 365 27.02 41.88 3.07
C PHE A 365 28.53 42.16 3.15
N MET A 366 28.98 43.33 2.68
CA MET A 366 30.39 43.74 2.78
C MET A 366 30.85 43.95 4.23
N GLU A 367 29.98 44.47 5.10
CA GLU A 367 30.24 44.59 6.54
C GLU A 367 30.42 43.20 7.18
N ARG A 368 29.49 42.27 6.94
CA ARG A 368 29.62 40.88 7.42
C ARG A 368 30.88 40.18 6.89
N LEU A 369 31.25 40.43 5.63
CA LEU A 369 32.49 39.90 5.05
C LEU A 369 33.74 40.45 5.74
N ARG A 370 33.77 41.75 6.04
CA ARG A 370 34.89 42.33 6.81
C ARG A 370 34.97 41.75 8.22
N GLU A 371 33.84 41.61 8.92
CA GLU A 371 33.80 41.01 10.25
C GLU A 371 34.32 39.55 10.24
N TYR A 372 33.96 38.77 9.22
CA TYR A 372 34.44 37.39 9.06
C TYR A 372 35.96 37.32 8.87
N PHE A 373 36.56 38.19 8.05
CA PHE A 373 38.01 38.16 7.84
C PHE A 373 38.81 38.81 8.98
N VAL A 374 38.26 39.80 9.67
CA VAL A 374 38.91 40.43 10.84
C VAL A 374 38.92 39.48 12.04
N SER A 375 37.88 38.67 12.23
CA SER A 375 37.88 37.62 13.27
C SER A 375 38.91 36.52 13.00
N ASP A 376 39.09 36.13 11.74
CA ASP A 376 40.07 35.11 11.33
C ASP A 376 41.55 35.58 11.45
N GLU A 377 41.80 36.89 11.42
CA GLU A 377 43.13 37.47 11.64
C GLU A 377 43.48 37.62 13.14
N ALA A 378 42.49 37.87 14.00
CA ALA A 378 42.68 37.92 15.45
C ALA A 378 43.03 36.53 16.01
N ASP A 379 42.34 35.48 15.54
CA ASP A 379 42.59 34.10 15.96
C ASP A 379 43.95 33.53 15.46
N ARG A 380 44.56 34.18 14.46
CA ARG A 380 45.90 33.83 13.93
C ARG A 380 47.05 34.59 14.59
N GLN A 381 46.78 35.66 15.34
CA GLN A 381 47.82 36.39 16.09
C GLN A 381 47.95 35.92 17.54
N GLU A 382 47.00 35.11 18.04
CA GLU A 382 47.03 34.52 19.39
C GLU A 382 47.57 33.07 19.44
N ASN A 383 47.95 32.47 18.29
CA ASN A 383 48.72 31.22 18.19
C ASN A 383 50.11 31.49 17.60
#